data_AF-A0A972XC42-F1
#
_entry.id   AF-A0A972XC42-F1
#
_cell.length_a   1.000
_cell.length_b   1.000
_cell.length_c   1.000
_cell.angle_alpha   90.00
_cell.angle_beta   90.00
_cell.angle_gamma   90.00
#
_symmetry.space_group_name_H-M   'P 1'
#
loop_
_entity.id
_entity.type
_entity.pdbx_description
1 polymer ?
#
loop_
_entity_poly.entity_id
_entity_poly.type
_entity_poly.pdbx_seq_one_letter_code
_entity_poly.pdbx_strand_id
1 'polypeptide(L)'
;MTDYYQTLGVLDQASDVVIHSAYQALSKHYQHILQNSTTNPVEQNQAKLDLQAIEQAYQILGDPIKRKEYDSTRNHNPYELGKKFGKFLGKLKN
;
A
#
# COMPACT_ATOMS: atom_id res chain seq x y z
N MET A 1 -4.27 -12.53 3.23
CA MET A 1 -3.25 -11.49 2.94
C MET A 1 -3.93 -10.44 2.10
N THR A 2 -3.89 -9.20 2.53
CA THR A 2 -4.46 -8.07 1.78
C THR A 2 -3.67 -7.89 0.50
N ASP A 3 -4.35 -7.87 -0.63
CA ASP A 3 -3.75 -7.65 -1.94
C ASP A 3 -3.46 -6.15 -2.12
N TYR A 4 -2.23 -5.79 -2.49
CA TYR A 4 -1.83 -4.39 -2.64
C TYR A 4 -2.60 -3.69 -3.77
N TYR A 5 -3.03 -4.42 -4.80
CA TYR A 5 -3.88 -3.86 -5.86
C TYR A 5 -5.26 -3.52 -5.33
N GLN A 6 -5.83 -4.40 -4.49
CA GLN A 6 -7.10 -4.15 -3.81
C GLN A 6 -7.01 -2.98 -2.82
N THR A 7 -5.90 -2.86 -2.09
CA THR A 7 -5.67 -1.73 -1.16
C THR A 7 -5.69 -0.38 -1.89
N LEU A 8 -5.14 -0.31 -3.10
CA LEU A 8 -5.19 0.90 -3.92
C LEU A 8 -6.49 1.05 -4.73
N GLY A 9 -7.37 0.04 -4.71
CA GLY A 9 -8.60 0.02 -5.50
C GLY A 9 -8.35 -0.05 -7.01
N VAL A 10 -7.22 -0.59 -7.43
CA VAL A 10 -6.83 -0.70 -8.83
C VAL A 10 -6.78 -2.16 -9.28
N LEU A 11 -6.82 -2.36 -10.59
CA LEU A 11 -6.65 -3.68 -11.17
C LEU A 11 -5.17 -4.10 -11.19
N ASP A 12 -4.93 -5.41 -11.22
CA ASP A 12 -3.60 -6.01 -11.39
C ASP A 12 -2.89 -5.56 -12.69
N GLN A 13 -3.66 -5.38 -13.76
CA GLN A 13 -3.19 -4.83 -15.04
C GLN A 13 -3.09 -3.29 -15.09
N ALA A 14 -3.30 -2.57 -13.98
CA ALA A 14 -3.22 -1.12 -13.97
C ALA A 14 -1.83 -0.63 -14.39
N SER A 15 -1.78 0.45 -15.17
CA SER A 15 -0.51 1.10 -15.52
C SER A 15 0.08 1.83 -14.32
N ASP A 16 1.39 2.12 -14.37
CA ASP A 16 2.09 2.82 -13.29
C ASP A 16 1.49 4.20 -13.02
N VAL A 17 1.00 4.87 -14.07
CA VAL A 17 0.30 6.16 -13.96
C VAL A 17 -1.00 6.01 -13.16
N VAL A 18 -1.77 4.93 -13.41
CA VAL A 18 -3.02 4.66 -12.68
C VAL A 18 -2.71 4.37 -11.22
N ILE A 19 -1.71 3.53 -10.92
CA ILE A 19 -1.27 3.22 -9.55
C ILE A 19 -0.85 4.49 -8.81
N HIS A 20 -0.04 5.33 -9.45
CA HIS A 20 0.41 6.59 -8.87
C HIS A 20 -0.76 7.55 -8.60
N SER A 21 -1.68 7.68 -9.57
CA SER A 21 -2.85 8.55 -9.44
C SER A 21 -3.79 8.09 -8.33
N ALA A 22 -4.02 6.78 -8.19
CA ALA A 22 -4.85 6.20 -7.15
C ALA A 22 -4.25 6.45 -5.77
N TYR A 23 -2.94 6.21 -5.61
CA TYR A 23 -2.22 6.53 -4.38
C TYR A 23 -2.35 8.01 -4.02
N GLN A 24 -2.11 8.92 -4.98
CA GLN A 24 -2.21 10.36 -4.71
C GLN A 24 -3.61 10.79 -4.29
N ALA A 25 -4.65 10.26 -4.95
CA ALA A 25 -6.04 10.59 -4.64
C ALA A 25 -6.43 10.11 -3.23
N LEU A 26 -6.12 8.85 -2.91
CA LEU A 26 -6.41 8.26 -1.61
C LEU A 26 -5.64 8.93 -0.48
N SER A 27 -4.33 9.14 -0.67
CA SER A 27 -3.50 9.79 0.34
C SER A 27 -3.99 11.20 0.67
N LYS A 28 -4.38 11.99 -0.33
CA LYS A 28 -4.97 13.32 -0.10
C LYS A 28 -6.29 13.24 0.65
N HIS A 29 -7.14 12.28 0.30
CA HIS A 29 -8.43 12.07 0.97
C HIS A 29 -8.24 11.76 2.47
N TYR A 30 -7.41 10.77 2.81
CA TYR A 30 -7.14 10.43 4.20
C TYR A 30 -6.40 11.54 4.95
N GLN A 31 -5.43 12.21 4.32
CA GLN A 31 -4.76 13.37 4.93
C GLN A 31 -5.76 14.49 5.28
N HIS A 32 -6.75 14.76 4.43
CA HIS A 32 -7.82 15.71 4.75
C HIS A 32 -8.61 15.26 5.98
N ILE A 33 -9.02 13.99 6.04
CA ILE A 33 -9.75 13.43 7.19
C ILE A 33 -8.96 13.60 8.49
N LEU A 34 -7.64 13.35 8.44
CA LEU A 34 -6.73 13.46 9.59
C LEU A 34 -6.47 14.89 10.03
N GLN A 35 -6.46 15.84 9.10
CA GLN A 35 -6.25 17.27 9.39
C GLN A 35 -7.54 17.97 9.83
N ASN A 36 -8.70 17.40 9.51
CA ASN A 36 -9.97 17.94 9.92
C ASN A 36 -10.21 17.75 11.43
N SER A 37 -10.36 18.86 12.15
CA SER A 37 -10.55 18.91 13.59
C SER A 37 -11.96 18.51 14.05
N THR A 38 -12.94 18.43 13.13
CA THR A 38 -14.30 17.97 13.43
C THR A 38 -14.49 16.47 13.26
N THR A 39 -13.51 15.76 12.68
CA THR A 39 -13.57 14.30 12.48
C THR A 39 -13.49 13.56 13.82
N ASN A 40 -14.29 12.51 13.97
CA ASN A 40 -14.26 11.66 15.16
C ASN A 40 -12.87 10.96 15.31
N PRO A 41 -12.30 10.88 16.53
CA PRO A 41 -11.07 10.11 16.79
C PRO A 41 -11.05 8.67 16.26
N VAL A 42 -12.19 7.96 16.25
CA VAL A 42 -12.29 6.60 15.68
C VAL A 42 -12.05 6.62 14.17
N GLU A 43 -12.66 7.56 13.48
CA GLU A 43 -12.51 7.75 12.03
C GLU A 43 -11.10 8.24 11.68
N GLN A 44 -10.51 9.13 12.49
CA GLN A 44 -9.11 9.52 12.35
C GLN A 44 -8.16 8.33 12.52
N ASN A 45 -8.41 7.44 13.49
CA ASN A 45 -7.59 6.25 13.68
C ASN A 45 -7.73 5.28 12.50
N GLN A 46 -8.94 5.09 11.99
CA GLN A 46 -9.18 4.26 10.80
C GLN A 46 -8.46 4.84 9.58
N ALA A 47 -8.57 6.16 9.35
CA ALA A 47 -7.87 6.86 8.28
C ALA A 47 -6.33 6.73 8.36
N LYS A 48 -5.75 6.71 9.57
CA LYS A 48 -4.31 6.44 9.74
C LYS A 48 -3.93 5.03 9.29
N LEU A 49 -4.72 4.03 9.68
CA LEU A 49 -4.46 2.63 9.32
C LEU A 49 -4.60 2.42 7.80
N ASP A 50 -5.63 2.99 7.20
CA ASP A 50 -5.86 2.90 5.76
C ASP A 50 -4.76 3.62 4.98
N LEU A 51 -4.36 4.82 5.41
CA LEU A 51 -3.25 5.55 4.81
C LEU A 51 -1.94 4.75 4.87
N GLN A 52 -1.63 4.13 6.01
CA GLN A 52 -0.45 3.27 6.14
C GLN A 52 -0.51 2.06 5.20
N ALA A 53 -1.66 1.42 5.05
CA ALA A 53 -1.84 0.31 4.13
C ALA A 53 -1.64 0.75 2.66
N ILE A 54 -2.16 1.93 2.30
CA ILE A 54 -2.01 2.54 0.97
C ILE A 54 -0.56 2.90 0.68
N GLU A 55 0.16 3.49 1.65
CA GLU A 55 1.59 3.78 1.53
C GLU A 55 2.41 2.50 1.33
N GLN A 56 2.12 1.44 2.09
CA GLN A 56 2.77 0.15 1.93
C GLN A 56 2.51 -0.47 0.55
N ALA A 57 1.26 -0.43 0.08
CA ALA A 57 0.89 -0.92 -1.24
C ALA A 57 1.64 -0.15 -2.34
N TYR A 58 1.68 1.18 -2.24
CA TYR A 58 2.38 2.03 -3.21
C TYR A 58 3.91 1.84 -3.17
N GLN A 59 4.52 1.60 -2.01
CA GLN A 59 5.96 1.30 -1.92
C GLN A 59 6.38 0.07 -2.74
N ILE A 60 5.45 -0.84 -3.02
CA ILE A 60 5.66 -2.07 -3.76
C ILE A 60 5.18 -1.93 -5.20
N LEU A 61 3.95 -1.49 -5.40
CA LEU A 61 3.34 -1.38 -6.72
C LEU A 61 3.83 -0.17 -7.52
N GLY A 62 4.31 0.89 -6.85
CA GLY A 62 4.83 2.09 -7.49
C GLY A 62 6.26 1.96 -8.01
N ASP A 63 6.99 0.91 -7.60
CA ASP A 63 8.32 0.58 -8.13
C ASP A 63 8.21 -0.63 -9.06
N PRO A 64 8.50 -0.49 -10.37
CA PRO A 64 8.37 -1.58 -11.34
C PRO A 64 9.16 -2.84 -10.97
N ILE A 65 10.31 -2.70 -10.30
CA ILE A 65 11.15 -3.84 -9.88
C ILE A 65 10.44 -4.59 -8.75
N LYS A 66 10.00 -3.87 -7.71
CA LYS A 66 9.31 -4.47 -6.57
C LYS A 66 7.93 -5.01 -6.94
N ARG A 67 7.21 -4.33 -7.84
CA ARG A 67 5.95 -4.79 -8.39
C ARG A 67 6.12 -6.12 -9.10
N LYS A 68 7.16 -6.26 -9.93
CA LYS A 68 7.48 -7.53 -10.60
C LYS A 68 7.83 -8.64 -9.60
N GLU A 69 8.59 -8.35 -8.55
CA GLU A 69 8.87 -9.31 -7.47
C GLU A 69 7.60 -9.71 -6.72
N TYR A 70 6.73 -8.74 -6.42
CA TYR A 70 5.43 -8.97 -5.80
C TYR A 70 4.54 -9.83 -6.68
N ASP A 71 4.41 -9.53 -7.98
CA ASP A 71 3.60 -10.32 -8.92
C ASP A 71 4.13 -11.75 -9.08
N SER A 72 5.47 -11.91 -9.08
CA SER A 72 6.12 -13.22 -9.18
C SER A 72 5.88 -14.09 -7.93
N THR A 73 5.86 -13.47 -6.75
CA THR A 73 5.64 -14.14 -5.46
C THR A 73 4.15 -14.29 -5.13
N ARG A 74 3.28 -13.42 -5.63
CA ARG A 74 1.82 -13.53 -5.48
C ARG A 74 1.27 -14.78 -6.15
N ASN A 75 1.88 -15.21 -7.25
CA ASN A 75 1.58 -16.48 -7.92
C ASN A 75 2.18 -17.72 -7.22
N HIS A 76 3.03 -17.55 -6.21
CA HIS A 76 3.70 -18.65 -5.49
C HIS A 76 3.49 -18.52 -3.98
N ASN A 77 2.57 -19.32 -3.43
CA ASN A 77 2.33 -19.56 -2.00
C ASN A 77 2.58 -18.39 -1.02
N PRO A 78 1.52 -17.78 -0.42
CA PRO A 78 1.59 -16.60 0.45
C PRO A 78 2.57 -16.67 1.65
N TYR A 79 3.06 -17.86 2.02
CA TYR A 79 4.01 -18.09 3.11
C TYR A 79 5.44 -17.56 2.86
N GLU A 80 5.87 -17.44 1.59
CA GLU A 80 7.22 -16.99 1.22
C GLU A 80 7.36 -15.45 1.24
N LEU A 81 6.28 -14.74 0.88
CA LEU A 81 6.27 -13.28 0.76
C LEU A 81 6.47 -12.58 2.12
N GLY A 82 5.80 -13.05 3.17
CA GLY A 82 5.96 -12.49 4.52
C GLY A 82 7.39 -12.58 5.07
N LYS A 83 8.11 -13.67 4.75
CA LYS A 83 9.50 -13.85 5.18
C LYS A 83 10.48 -12.96 4.42
N LYS A 84 10.32 -12.80 3.10
CA LYS A 84 11.17 -11.90 2.29
C LYS A 84 10.92 -10.43 2.62
N PHE A 85 9.67 -10.04 2.81
CA PHE A 85 9.29 -8.66 3.12
C PHE A 85 9.76 -8.22 4.51
N GLY A 86 9.58 -9.09 5.53
CA GLY A 86 10.12 -8.85 6.86
C GLY A 86 11.64 -8.72 6.87
N LYS A 87 12.34 -9.47 6.01
CA LYS A 87 13.80 -9.38 5.84
C LYS A 87 14.23 -8.11 5.10
N PHE A 88 13.46 -7.64 4.11
CA PHE A 88 13.73 -6.40 3.38
C PHE A 88 13.55 -5.16 4.26
N LEU A 89 12.44 -5.09 5.01
CA LEU A 89 12.19 -4.00 5.96
C LEU A 89 13.15 -4.03 7.17
N GLY A 90 13.58 -5.21 7.61
CA GLY A 90 14.62 -5.36 8.63
C GLY A 90 15.99 -4.87 8.19
N LYS A 91 16.29 -4.90 6.88
CA LYS A 91 17.57 -4.45 6.31
C LYS A 91 17.65 -2.94 6.07
N LEU A 92 16.51 -2.24 6.06
CA LEU A 92 16.43 -0.78 5.93
C LEU A 92 16.56 -0.03 7.26
N LYS A 93 16.57 -0.74 8.40
CA LYS A 93 16.65 -0.17 9.74
C LYS A 93 18.03 -0.25 10.40
N ASN A 94 19.08 -0.64 9.66
CA ASN A 94 20.43 -0.81 10.21
C ASN A 94 21.50 -0.15 9.35
#